data_AF-A0A5N6AX86-F1
#
_entry.id   AF-A0A5N6AX86-F1
#
_cell.length_a   1.000
_cell.length_b   1.000
_cell.length_c   1.000
_cell.angle_alpha   90.00
_cell.angle_beta   90.00
_cell.angle_gamma   90.00
#
_symmetry.space_group_name_H-M   'P 1'
#
loop_
_entity.id
_entity.type
_entity.pdbx_description
1 polymer ?
#
loop_
_entity_poly.entity_id
_entity_poly.type
_entity_poly.pdbx_seq_one_letter_code
_entity_poly.pdbx_strand_id
1 'polypeptide(L)'
;MTATLLSLPACPRDAPDTLNRATLLDRSQGLEISRTAARQYGYDLANYELDTFGDPVSDDRQTWHFLYRAHPQDGGYGRHFLVVVDRRSHEAEVFPGE
;
A
#
# COMPACT_ATOMS: atom_id res chain seq x y z
N MET A 1 -52.60 12.87 -14.94
CA MET A 1 -51.14 13.12 -15.01
C MET A 1 -50.45 11.79 -14.77
N THR A 2 -49.95 11.17 -15.84
CA THR A 2 -49.35 9.83 -15.84
C THR A 2 -47.83 9.97 -15.72
N ALA A 3 -47.25 9.47 -14.63
CA ALA A 3 -45.81 9.45 -14.42
C ALA A 3 -45.25 8.13 -14.95
N THR A 4 -44.42 8.21 -15.99
CA THR A 4 -43.72 7.07 -16.58
C THR A 4 -42.52 6.71 -15.71
N LEU A 5 -42.57 5.56 -15.03
CA LEU A 5 -41.42 4.97 -14.35
C LEU A 5 -40.44 4.42 -15.40
N LEU A 6 -39.27 5.05 -15.51
CA LEU A 6 -38.13 4.51 -16.26
C LEU A 6 -37.46 3.42 -15.42
N SER A 7 -37.76 2.16 -15.75
CA SER A 7 -37.04 0.99 -15.24
C SER A 7 -35.60 0.99 -15.77
N LEU A 8 -34.64 1.37 -14.93
CA LEU A 8 -33.22 1.14 -15.19
C LEU A 8 -32.95 -0.37 -15.13
N PRO A 9 -32.20 -0.95 -16.07
CA PRO A 9 -31.80 -2.35 -15.98
C PRO A 9 -30.91 -2.52 -14.75
N ALA A 10 -31.35 -3.34 -13.81
CA ALA A 10 -30.51 -3.80 -12.71
C ALA A 10 -29.28 -4.49 -13.33
N CYS A 11 -28.10 -3.88 -13.16
CA CYS A 11 -26.85 -4.58 -13.45
C CYS A 11 -26.83 -5.85 -12.59
N PRO A 12 -26.75 -7.06 -13.18
CA PRO A 12 -26.46 -8.25 -12.40
C PRO A 12 -24.99 -8.13 -11.99
N ARG A 13 -24.74 -7.59 -10.79
CA ARG A 13 -23.42 -7.64 -10.18
C ARG A 13 -23.28 -9.04 -9.56
N ASP A 14 -23.10 -10.01 -10.45
CA ASP A 14 -22.56 -11.33 -10.12
C ASP A 14 -21.09 -11.09 -9.72
N ALA A 15 -20.88 -10.62 -8.50
CA ALA A 15 -19.57 -10.60 -7.89
C ALA A 15 -19.35 -12.03 -7.39
N PRO A 16 -18.41 -12.80 -7.94
CA PRO A 16 -18.13 -14.12 -7.41
C PRO A 16 -17.72 -13.96 -5.94
N ASP A 17 -18.36 -14.75 -5.10
CA ASP A 17 -18.07 -14.97 -3.69
C ASP A 17 -16.66 -15.61 -3.53
N THR A 18 -15.61 -14.86 -3.88
CA THR A 18 -14.21 -15.19 -3.58
C THR A 18 -13.80 -14.57 -2.24
N LEU A 19 -14.71 -14.51 -1.28
CA LEU A 19 -14.44 -14.13 0.10
C LEU A 19 -13.96 -15.33 0.93
N ASN A 20 -13.13 -16.23 0.38
CA ASN A 20 -12.64 -17.37 1.15
C ASN A 20 -11.30 -17.97 0.71
N ARG A 21 -10.35 -17.08 0.42
CA ARG A 21 -8.92 -17.28 0.69
C ARG A 21 -8.30 -15.89 0.66
N ALA A 22 -8.29 -15.20 1.80
CA ALA A 22 -7.47 -14.00 1.95
C ALA A 22 -6.02 -14.47 1.81
N THR A 23 -5.54 -14.49 0.57
CA THR A 23 -4.17 -14.86 0.25
C THR A 23 -3.34 -13.74 0.85
N LEU A 24 -2.50 -14.06 1.84
CA LEU A 24 -1.64 -13.05 2.46
C LEU A 24 -0.88 -12.32 1.36
N LEU A 25 -0.88 -11.00 1.46
CA LEU A 25 -0.28 -10.12 0.48
C LEU A 25 1.18 -10.54 0.23
N ASP A 26 1.53 -10.75 -1.03
CA ASP A 26 2.91 -11.05 -1.41
C ASP A 26 3.77 -9.78 -1.40
N ARG A 27 5.09 -9.94 -1.49
CA ARG A 27 6.00 -8.79 -1.36
C ARG A 27 5.82 -7.76 -2.47
N SER A 28 5.50 -8.19 -3.69
CA SER A 28 5.34 -7.27 -4.83
C SER A 28 4.10 -6.40 -4.66
N GLN A 29 2.99 -7.01 -4.26
CA GLN A 29 1.77 -6.30 -3.87
C GLN A 29 2.03 -5.34 -2.71
N GLY A 30 2.81 -5.77 -1.69
CA GLY A 30 3.13 -4.93 -0.53
C GLY A 30 3.94 -3.70 -0.92
N LEU A 31 4.87 -3.89 -1.86
CA LEU A 31 5.67 -2.81 -2.39
C LEU A 31 4.82 -1.79 -3.15
N GLU A 32 3.83 -2.24 -3.94
CA GLU A 32 2.91 -1.32 -4.63
C GLU A 32 2.03 -0.51 -3.68
N ILE A 33 1.50 -1.17 -2.64
CA ILE A 33 0.73 -0.51 -1.58
C ILE A 33 1.59 0.52 -0.86
N SER A 34 2.80 0.15 -0.43
CA SER A 34 3.69 1.07 0.29
C SER A 34 4.05 2.32 -0.53
N ARG A 35 4.34 2.15 -1.83
CA ARG A 35 4.60 3.27 -2.75
C ARG A 35 3.39 4.19 -2.89
N THR A 36 2.19 3.63 -2.90
CA THR A 36 0.95 4.40 -2.98
C THR A 36 0.74 5.22 -1.71
N ALA A 37 0.88 4.59 -0.55
CA ALA A 37 0.77 5.27 0.76
C ALA A 37 1.81 6.38 0.92
N ALA A 38 3.08 6.13 0.55
CA ALA A 38 4.14 7.14 0.62
C ALA A 38 3.83 8.39 -0.22
N ARG A 39 3.33 8.22 -1.46
CA ARG A 39 2.93 9.34 -2.32
C ARG A 39 1.72 10.09 -1.76
N GLN A 40 0.73 9.39 -1.22
CA GLN A 40 -0.44 10.01 -0.59
C GLN A 40 -0.06 10.82 0.65
N TYR A 41 0.95 10.37 1.39
CA TYR A 41 1.52 11.11 2.51
C TYR A 41 2.28 12.38 2.08
N GLY A 42 2.76 12.41 0.83
CA GLY A 42 3.45 13.57 0.22
C GLY A 42 4.93 13.34 -0.09
N TYR A 43 5.43 12.10 0.02
CA TYR A 43 6.80 11.79 -0.37
C TYR A 43 6.94 11.70 -1.89
N ASP A 44 7.94 12.41 -2.44
CA ASP A 44 8.38 12.23 -3.81
C ASP A 44 9.41 11.10 -3.89
N LEU A 45 8.94 9.91 -4.28
CA LEU A 45 9.75 8.70 -4.38
C LEU A 45 10.90 8.78 -5.39
N ALA A 46 10.97 9.81 -6.25
CA ALA A 46 12.15 10.04 -7.10
C ALA A 46 13.40 10.40 -6.28
N ASN A 47 13.21 10.91 -5.05
CA ASN A 47 14.28 11.31 -4.15
C ASN A 47 14.64 10.23 -3.12
N TYR A 48 14.02 9.04 -3.20
CA TYR A 48 14.21 7.96 -2.23
C TYR A 48 14.51 6.62 -2.93
N GLU A 49 15.41 5.85 -2.33
CA GLU A 49 15.64 4.45 -2.65
C GLU A 49 15.03 3.54 -1.59
N LEU A 50 14.55 2.36 -2.01
CA LEU A 50 14.13 1.32 -1.08
C LEU A 50 15.38 0.69 -0.45
N ASP A 51 15.48 0.73 0.87
CA ASP A 51 16.47 -0.03 1.61
C ASP A 51 16.09 -1.52 1.58
N THR A 52 16.97 -2.32 1.00
CA THR A 52 16.79 -3.77 0.88
C THR A 52 17.61 -4.54 1.90
N PHE A 53 18.25 -3.87 2.86
CA PHE A 53 18.99 -4.54 3.91
C PHE A 53 18.05 -5.01 5.03
N GLY A 54 18.20 -6.26 5.45
CA GLY A 54 17.37 -6.89 6.48
C GLY A 54 16.15 -7.64 5.92
N ASP A 55 15.43 -8.32 6.83
CA ASP A 55 14.19 -8.99 6.48
C ASP A 55 13.05 -7.97 6.39
N PRO A 56 12.40 -7.82 5.22
CA PRO A 56 11.33 -6.84 5.04
C PRO A 56 10.01 -7.33 5.63
N VAL A 57 9.98 -8.46 6.34
CA VAL A 57 8.77 -9.02 6.96
C VAL A 57 8.94 -9.01 8.46
N SER A 58 7.87 -8.71 9.21
CA SER A 58 7.87 -8.83 10.66
C SER A 58 8.10 -10.27 11.12
N ASP A 59 8.55 -10.45 12.37
CA ASP A 59 8.79 -11.76 12.99
C ASP A 59 7.54 -12.65 13.00
N ASP A 60 6.37 -12.05 13.25
CA ASP A 60 5.06 -12.73 13.22
C ASP A 60 4.51 -12.95 11.80
N ARG A 61 5.25 -12.47 10.80
CA ARG A 61 4.94 -12.50 9.37
C ARG A 61 3.63 -11.84 9.00
N GLN A 62 3.07 -10.97 9.84
CA GLN A 62 1.82 -10.27 9.57
C GLN A 62 2.00 -8.99 8.77
N THR A 63 3.17 -8.35 8.81
CA THR A 63 3.41 -7.09 8.13
C THR A 63 4.62 -7.15 7.21
N TRP A 64 4.57 -6.34 6.15
CA TRP A 64 5.75 -5.95 5.37
C TRP A 64 6.25 -4.59 5.84
N HIS A 65 7.57 -4.46 5.96
CA HIS A 65 8.30 -3.26 6.31
C HIS A 65 9.12 -2.80 5.10
N PHE A 66 8.80 -1.62 4.59
CA PHE A 66 9.50 -1.00 3.45
C PHE A 66 10.15 0.31 3.92
N LEU A 67 11.46 0.25 4.16
CA LEU A 67 12.25 1.41 4.53
C LEU A 67 12.71 2.14 3.26
N TYR A 68 12.48 3.45 3.19
CA TYR A 68 12.90 4.31 2.10
C TYR A 68 13.93 5.30 2.64
N ARG A 69 15.09 5.40 1.99
CA ARG A 69 16.18 6.31 2.35
C ARG A 69 16.36 7.35 1.26
N ALA A 70 16.54 8.61 1.66
CA ALA A 70 16.77 9.67 0.69
C ALA A 70 18.09 9.47 -0.06
N HIS A 71 18.14 9.85 -1.33
CA HIS A 71 19.39 9.85 -2.07
C HIS A 71 20.41 10.80 -1.43
N PRO A 72 21.70 10.40 -1.36
CA PRO A 72 22.73 11.21 -0.73
C PRO A 72 22.99 12.55 -1.44
N GLN A 73 22.56 12.69 -2.70
CA GLN A 73 22.79 13.88 -3.52
C GLN A 73 21.92 15.08 -3.11
N ASP A 74 20.78 14.85 -2.44
CA ASP A 74 19.83 15.90 -2.03
C ASP A 74 20.10 16.46 -0.63
N GLY A 75 21.36 16.39 -0.17
CA GLY A 75 21.81 17.00 1.09
C GLY A 75 21.25 16.36 2.37
N GLY A 76 20.54 15.24 2.27
CA GLY A 76 19.88 14.57 3.39
C GLY A 76 20.56 13.28 3.79
N TYR A 77 21.79 13.34 4.31
CA TYR A 77 22.32 12.20 5.05
C TYR A 77 21.41 11.91 6.25
N GLY A 78 20.81 10.72 6.29
CA GLY A 78 19.97 10.28 7.42
C GLY A 78 18.47 10.35 7.17
N ARG A 79 17.97 11.14 6.22
CA ARG A 79 16.51 11.22 5.96
C ARG A 79 15.99 9.88 5.47
N HIS A 80 15.01 9.34 6.18
CA HIS A 80 14.35 8.10 5.82
C HIS A 80 12.88 8.12 6.25
N PHE A 81 12.11 7.17 5.77
CA PHE A 81 10.79 6.86 6.31
C PHE A 81 10.50 5.38 6.14
N LEU A 82 9.68 4.83 7.02
CA LEU A 82 9.24 3.45 6.98
C LEU A 82 7.77 3.41 6.56
N VAL A 83 7.41 2.45 5.72
CA VAL A 83 6.02 2.11 5.46
C VAL A 83 5.76 0.68 5.91
N VAL A 84 4.79 0.51 6.81
CA VAL A 84 4.33 -0.79 7.29
C VAL A 84 3.04 -1.14 6.57
N VAL A 85 2.96 -2.35 6.00
CA VAL A 85 1.79 -2.83 5.27
C VAL A 85 1.28 -4.11 5.92
N ASP A 86 0.04 -4.12 6.38
CA ASP A 86 -0.61 -5.32 6.92
C ASP A 86 -0.95 -6.29 5.77
N ARG A 87 -0.47 -7.54 5.90
CA ARG A 87 -0.59 -8.55 4.84
C ARG A 87 -1.98 -9.16 4.73
N ARG A 88 -2.88 -8.89 5.68
CA ARG A 88 -4.24 -9.43 5.74
C ARG A 88 -5.30 -8.36 5.46
N SER A 89 -5.19 -7.17 6.04
CA SER A 89 -6.11 -6.04 5.81
C SER A 89 -5.72 -5.22 4.58
N HIS A 90 -4.47 -5.32 4.13
CA HIS A 90 -3.90 -4.53 3.02
C HIS A 90 -3.83 -3.03 3.33
N GLU A 91 -3.95 -2.66 4.61
CA GLU A 91 -3.77 -1.29 5.08
C GLU A 91 -2.29 -0.97 5.22
N ALA A 92 -1.96 0.32 5.09
CA ALA A 92 -0.59 0.79 5.19
C ALA A 92 -0.50 2.04 6.08
N GLU A 93 0.58 2.10 6.86
CA GLU A 93 0.90 3.21 7.74
C GLU A 93 2.31 3.71 7.42
N VAL A 94 2.47 5.04 7.41
CA VAL A 94 3.71 5.72 7.07
C VAL A 94 4.30 6.33 8.33
N PHE A 95 5.55 5.97 8.63
CA PHE A 95 6.32 6.43 9.79
C PHE A 95 7.49 7.29 9.29
N PRO A 96 7.41 8.63 9.44
CA PRO A 96 8.53 9.52 9.14
C PRO A 96 9.74 9.19 10.03
N GLY A 97 10.92 9.09 9.45
CA GLY A 97 12.20 9.03 10.17
C GLY A 97 12.80 10.43 10.33
N GLU A 98 13.68 10.58 11.32
CA GLU A 98 14.51 11.78 11.53
C GLU A 98 15.75 11.81 10.62
#